data_AF-A0A843JZ60-F1
#
_entry.id   AF-A0A843JZ60-F1
#
_cell.length_a   1.000
_cell.length_b   1.000
_cell.length_c   1.000
_cell.angle_alpha   90.00
_cell.angle_beta   90.00
_cell.angle_gamma   90.00
#
_symmetry.space_group_name_H-M   'P 1'
#
loop_
_entity.id
_entity.type
_entity.pdbx_description
1 polymer ?
#
loop_
_entity_poly.entity_id
_entity_poly.type
_entity_poly.pdbx_seq_one_letter_code
_entity_poly.pdbx_strand_id
1 'polypeptide(L)'
;MTALLLILFSSVPAYALEIRGSIANDSFIWDPQNFAGFDYDIDSDLGSDTLTTNLWDGNRLDEDEGIIYETSNQNKALSNAKVGDTYGMLRVAEIDNVTGRIMLTNEDNTITLGKNRSIEIMPGISIKTADSDELRYYIYKEFIEPGIYEIRGSVADGSYTWTAENFAGFYYDIDDDLGTETLTTDLTDGNNLSGDYPPGIVYTTDAQPQEFDYYDWGRYSVIGFMGDEYFAGYVEDYPDGDYQYRGPIFFEESEDEYSLADEQLEKILMDEDTTRIVKKGESIKLKEGYELVLKGISDDGRVYLNLLNDGQVIDESVISASADNPTLYDKTYLFRKDVGSQENLVIIAVHFRGTYKDEDYAMGFADGIWQISETPLDVSENTVYGKMTIQTVTADSITMDNEDNSITLERKSDIELMPGIHIRTADNETLRYYIYRMVTIGQNSS
;
A
#
# COMPACT_ATOMS: atom_id res chain seq x y z
N MET A 1 31.20 14.05 -15.65
CA MET A 1 30.25 13.39 -16.58
C MET A 1 29.27 12.67 -15.68
N THR A 2 28.25 13.38 -15.24
CA THR A 2 27.19 12.86 -14.38
C THR A 2 26.24 12.10 -15.29
N ALA A 3 26.20 10.78 -15.14
CA ALA A 3 25.20 9.95 -15.79
C ALA A 3 23.88 10.22 -15.06
N LEU A 4 22.94 10.86 -15.74
CA LEU A 4 21.55 10.93 -15.32
C LEU A 4 21.02 9.49 -15.42
N LEU A 5 21.04 8.75 -14.31
CA LEU A 5 20.39 7.46 -14.21
C LEU A 5 18.89 7.75 -14.25
N LEU A 6 18.29 7.57 -15.43
CA LEU A 6 16.84 7.61 -15.58
C LEU A 6 16.33 6.33 -14.91
N ILE A 7 16.07 6.37 -13.60
CA ILE A 7 15.38 5.30 -12.89
C ILE A 7 13.97 5.29 -13.45
N LEU A 8 13.73 4.40 -14.42
CA LEU A 8 12.39 4.07 -14.87
C LEU A 8 11.77 3.25 -13.73
N PHE A 9 10.97 3.90 -12.89
CA PHE A 9 10.03 3.19 -12.03
C PHE A 9 9.09 2.42 -12.97
N SER A 10 9.36 1.13 -13.17
CA SER A 10 8.38 0.23 -13.76
C SER A 10 7.30 0.04 -12.71
N SER A 11 6.30 0.93 -12.71
CA SER A 11 5.05 0.61 -12.03
C SER A 11 4.51 -0.64 -12.71
N VAL A 12 4.34 -1.71 -11.92
CA VAL A 12 3.51 -2.83 -12.38
C VAL A 12 2.14 -2.22 -12.65
N PRO A 13 1.58 -2.35 -13.87
CA PRO A 13 0.29 -1.75 -14.15
C PRO A 13 -0.74 -2.35 -13.19
N ALA A 14 -1.32 -1.51 -12.34
CA ALA A 14 -2.49 -1.87 -11.59
C ALA A 14 -3.63 -2.14 -12.60
N TYR A 15 -4.39 -3.22 -12.39
CA TYR A 15 -5.55 -3.55 -13.24
C TYR A 15 -6.85 -2.94 -12.74
N ALA A 16 -6.83 -2.47 -11.49
CA ALA A 16 -7.82 -1.62 -10.87
C ALA A 16 -7.07 -0.66 -9.93
N LEU A 17 -7.58 0.55 -9.79
CA LEU A 17 -7.11 1.53 -8.83
C LEU A 17 -8.23 1.83 -7.85
N GLU A 18 -7.96 1.61 -6.58
CA GLU A 18 -8.81 2.07 -5.50
C GLU A 18 -8.37 3.47 -5.06
N ILE A 19 -9.26 4.45 -5.20
CA ILE A 19 -9.05 5.77 -4.60
C ILE A 19 -9.89 5.82 -3.33
N ARG A 20 -9.22 5.71 -2.18
CA ARG A 20 -9.83 5.84 -0.85
C ARG A 20 -9.95 7.30 -0.40
N GLY A 21 -10.91 7.55 0.47
CA GLY A 21 -10.99 8.77 1.28
C GLY A 21 -10.12 8.68 2.52
N SER A 22 -10.25 9.69 3.38
CA SER A 22 -9.61 9.66 4.69
C SER A 22 -10.09 8.47 5.52
N ILE A 23 -9.21 7.95 6.36
CA ILE A 23 -9.52 6.83 7.25
C ILE A 23 -10.32 7.32 8.46
N ALA A 24 -11.37 6.58 8.82
CA ALA A 24 -12.28 6.90 9.89
C ALA A 24 -12.35 5.77 10.92
N ASN A 25 -12.36 6.15 12.20
CA ASN A 25 -12.51 5.25 13.35
C ASN A 25 -13.82 5.50 14.12
N ASP A 26 -14.55 6.55 13.73
CA ASP A 26 -15.84 6.96 14.29
C ASP A 26 -16.70 7.56 13.14
N SER A 27 -17.80 8.24 13.48
CA SER A 27 -18.62 9.04 12.57
C SER A 27 -17.75 10.06 11.82
N PHE A 28 -17.91 10.15 10.50
CA PHE A 28 -17.00 10.91 9.66
C PHE A 28 -17.72 11.58 8.48
N ILE A 29 -17.12 12.64 7.93
CA ILE A 29 -17.62 13.35 6.76
C ILE A 29 -16.52 13.35 5.70
N TRP A 30 -16.81 12.70 4.58
CA TRP A 30 -16.03 12.86 3.35
C TRP A 30 -16.64 13.95 2.48
N ASP A 31 -15.77 14.80 1.96
CA ASP A 31 -16.12 15.91 1.09
C ASP A 31 -15.06 16.06 -0.02
N PRO A 32 -15.23 16.98 -0.97
CA PRO A 32 -14.32 17.12 -2.11
C PRO A 32 -12.90 17.55 -1.70
N GLN A 33 -12.72 18.11 -0.49
CA GLN A 33 -11.43 18.53 0.02
C GLN A 33 -10.64 17.40 0.67
N ASN A 34 -11.28 16.32 1.15
CA ASN A 34 -10.59 15.20 1.80
C ASN A 34 -10.76 13.83 1.10
N PHE A 35 -11.60 13.75 0.07
CA PHE A 35 -11.80 12.54 -0.72
C PHE A 35 -11.56 12.78 -2.21
N ALA A 36 -10.47 12.19 -2.71
CA ALA A 36 -10.07 12.32 -4.11
C ALA A 36 -11.12 11.80 -5.12
N GLY A 37 -12.00 10.88 -4.69
CA GLY A 37 -13.06 10.32 -5.51
C GLY A 37 -14.24 11.28 -5.79
N PHE A 38 -14.33 12.43 -5.11
CA PHE A 38 -15.33 13.46 -5.42
C PHE A 38 -14.80 14.52 -6.38
N ASP A 39 -15.69 15.02 -7.24
CA ASP A 39 -15.38 16.10 -8.16
C ASP A 39 -15.09 17.38 -7.35
N TYR A 40 -13.92 17.98 -7.58
CA TYR A 40 -13.48 19.18 -6.88
C TYR A 40 -12.78 20.14 -7.84
N ASP A 41 -13.25 21.39 -7.87
CA ASP A 41 -12.56 22.50 -8.51
C ASP A 41 -11.82 23.32 -7.45
N ILE A 42 -10.49 23.13 -7.39
CA ILE A 42 -9.62 23.83 -6.44
C ILE A 42 -9.57 25.35 -6.67
N ASP A 43 -9.76 25.81 -7.92
CA ASP A 43 -9.68 27.23 -8.29
C ASP A 43 -10.82 28.01 -7.65
N SER A 44 -12.02 27.41 -7.67
CA SER A 44 -13.24 28.01 -7.11
C SER A 44 -13.59 27.51 -5.70
N ASP A 45 -12.89 26.49 -5.19
CA ASP A 45 -13.22 25.77 -3.96
C ASP A 45 -14.65 25.21 -3.98
N LEU A 46 -15.00 24.58 -5.10
CA LEU A 46 -16.34 24.05 -5.33
C LEU A 46 -16.27 22.54 -5.54
N GLY A 47 -17.07 21.83 -4.77
CA GLY A 47 -17.55 20.49 -5.06
C GLY A 47 -18.89 20.30 -4.35
N SER A 48 -19.75 19.44 -4.89
CA SER A 48 -21.12 19.31 -4.40
C SER A 48 -21.37 18.09 -3.53
N ASP A 49 -20.49 17.09 -3.62
CA ASP A 49 -20.70 15.79 -2.99
C ASP A 49 -20.18 15.78 -1.55
N THR A 50 -21.02 15.39 -0.60
CA THR A 50 -20.62 15.05 0.76
C THR A 50 -21.20 13.70 1.13
N LEU A 51 -20.45 12.92 1.89
CA LEU A 51 -20.92 11.68 2.49
C LEU A 51 -20.61 11.69 3.97
N THR A 52 -21.66 11.58 4.78
CA THR A 52 -21.56 11.52 6.24
C THR A 52 -21.96 10.13 6.70
N THR A 53 -21.16 9.55 7.59
CA THR A 53 -21.51 8.36 8.37
C THR A 53 -21.76 8.75 9.83
N ASN A 54 -22.90 8.34 10.36
CA ASN A 54 -23.27 8.54 11.77
C ASN A 54 -23.33 7.18 12.44
N LEU A 55 -22.28 6.84 13.18
CA LEU A 55 -22.19 5.56 13.86
C LEU A 55 -23.01 5.56 15.16
N TRP A 56 -23.72 4.46 15.35
CA TRP A 56 -24.44 4.08 16.54
C TRP A 56 -23.85 2.76 17.07
N ASP A 57 -23.81 2.62 18.39
CA ASP A 57 -23.30 1.41 19.06
C ASP A 57 -21.90 0.96 18.56
N GLY A 58 -21.04 1.91 18.18
CA GLY A 58 -19.65 1.69 17.78
C GLY A 58 -19.44 1.42 16.29
N ASN A 59 -20.23 0.53 15.66
CA ASN A 59 -20.01 0.13 14.26
C ASN A 59 -21.29 -0.03 13.42
N ARG A 60 -22.43 0.48 13.90
CA ARG A 60 -23.72 0.38 13.22
C ARG A 60 -24.10 1.71 12.58
N LEU A 61 -24.49 1.68 11.32
CA LEU A 61 -25.09 2.81 10.61
C LEU A 61 -26.61 2.53 10.57
N ASP A 62 -27.36 3.24 11.40
CA ASP A 62 -28.81 3.02 11.56
C ASP A 62 -29.58 3.36 10.29
N GLU A 63 -30.65 2.61 10.02
CA GLU A 63 -31.61 2.97 8.98
C GLU A 63 -32.13 4.39 9.21
N ASP A 64 -32.22 5.18 8.14
CA ASP A 64 -32.71 6.57 8.05
C ASP A 64 -31.65 7.68 8.11
N GLU A 65 -30.63 7.60 8.99
CA GLU A 65 -29.62 8.67 9.13
C GLU A 65 -28.19 8.15 9.37
N GLY A 66 -27.96 6.84 9.33
CA GLY A 66 -26.63 6.25 9.46
C GLY A 66 -25.69 6.65 8.33
N ILE A 67 -26.20 6.83 7.11
CA ILE A 67 -25.49 7.42 5.97
C ILE A 67 -26.33 8.57 5.43
N ILE A 68 -25.69 9.72 5.22
CA ILE A 68 -26.26 10.88 4.52
C ILE A 68 -25.32 11.23 3.38
N TYR A 69 -25.81 11.16 2.14
CA TYR A 69 -25.09 11.63 0.97
C TYR A 69 -25.81 12.86 0.40
N GLU A 70 -25.14 14.01 0.41
CA GLU A 70 -25.66 15.22 -0.23
C GLU A 70 -24.91 15.49 -1.53
N THR A 71 -25.64 15.91 -2.55
CA THR A 71 -25.08 16.33 -3.83
C THR A 71 -25.90 17.47 -4.44
N SER A 72 -25.51 17.91 -5.64
CA SER A 72 -26.27 18.88 -6.42
C SER A 72 -26.95 18.25 -7.63
N ASN A 73 -27.95 18.92 -8.17
CA ASN A 73 -28.60 18.58 -9.43
C ASN A 73 -27.68 18.67 -10.67
N GLN A 74 -26.43 19.12 -10.51
CA GLN A 74 -25.40 19.06 -11.54
C GLN A 74 -24.72 17.68 -11.61
N ASN A 75 -24.85 16.86 -10.57
CA ASN A 75 -24.40 15.47 -10.61
C ASN A 75 -25.20 14.72 -11.67
N LYS A 76 -24.55 14.35 -12.78
CA LYS A 76 -25.21 13.78 -13.96
C LYS A 76 -25.96 12.48 -13.63
N ALA A 77 -25.42 11.66 -12.74
CA ALA A 77 -26.03 10.39 -12.34
C ALA A 77 -27.35 10.60 -11.57
N LEU A 78 -27.46 11.73 -10.86
CA LEU A 78 -28.61 12.06 -10.01
C LEU A 78 -29.46 13.22 -10.54
N SER A 79 -29.11 13.79 -11.70
CA SER A 79 -29.79 14.95 -12.31
C SER A 79 -31.29 14.76 -12.57
N ASN A 80 -31.77 13.52 -12.69
CA ASN A 80 -33.19 13.19 -12.90
C ASN A 80 -33.84 12.49 -11.69
N ALA A 81 -33.16 12.47 -10.55
CA ALA A 81 -33.64 11.82 -9.34
C ALA A 81 -34.95 12.45 -8.84
N LYS A 82 -35.80 11.62 -8.22
CA LYS A 82 -37.03 12.02 -7.54
C LYS A 82 -36.99 11.50 -6.11
N VAL A 83 -37.68 12.21 -5.21
CA VAL A 83 -37.88 11.75 -3.83
C VAL A 83 -38.47 10.34 -3.84
N GLY A 84 -37.84 9.44 -3.09
CA GLY A 84 -38.16 8.02 -3.01
C GLY A 84 -37.39 7.11 -3.97
N ASP A 85 -36.68 7.65 -4.97
CA ASP A 85 -35.81 6.85 -5.86
C ASP A 85 -34.66 6.22 -5.06
N THR A 86 -34.24 5.02 -5.46
CA THR A 86 -33.18 4.25 -4.79
C THR A 86 -31.95 4.12 -5.69
N TYR A 87 -30.78 4.33 -5.10
CA TYR A 87 -29.46 4.22 -5.72
C TYR A 87 -28.58 3.34 -4.83
N GLY A 88 -28.51 2.04 -5.15
CA GLY A 88 -27.86 1.07 -4.27
C GLY A 88 -28.62 0.91 -2.95
N MET A 89 -27.94 1.17 -1.84
CA MET A 89 -28.50 1.14 -0.49
C MET A 89 -29.08 2.49 -0.04
N LEU A 90 -28.93 3.55 -0.86
CA LEU A 90 -29.40 4.89 -0.53
C LEU A 90 -30.73 5.22 -1.22
N ARG A 91 -31.59 5.98 -0.55
CA ARG A 91 -32.86 6.50 -1.06
C ARG A 91 -32.87 8.03 -1.03
N VAL A 92 -33.40 8.66 -2.08
CA VAL A 92 -33.57 10.11 -2.14
C VAL A 92 -34.61 10.56 -1.12
N ALA A 93 -34.15 11.17 -0.03
CA ALA A 93 -34.98 11.68 1.06
C ALA A 93 -35.52 13.08 0.74
N GLU A 94 -34.70 13.95 0.16
CA GLU A 94 -35.06 15.36 -0.10
C GLU A 94 -34.48 15.87 -1.41
N ILE A 95 -35.24 16.73 -2.10
CA ILE A 95 -34.75 17.56 -3.21
C ILE A 95 -35.17 19.00 -2.94
N ASP A 96 -34.19 19.89 -2.75
CA ASP A 96 -34.43 21.32 -2.68
C ASP A 96 -34.36 21.92 -4.09
N ASN A 97 -35.53 22.28 -4.63
CA ASN A 97 -35.63 22.87 -5.97
C ASN A 97 -35.09 24.31 -6.07
N VAL A 98 -34.85 24.99 -4.94
CA VAL A 98 -34.29 26.35 -4.91
C VAL A 98 -32.77 26.30 -5.04
N THR A 99 -32.13 25.50 -4.21
CA THR A 99 -30.66 25.36 -4.21
C THR A 99 -30.17 24.31 -5.22
N GLY A 100 -31.04 23.39 -5.64
CA GLY A 100 -30.67 22.24 -6.45
C GLY A 100 -30.04 21.10 -5.64
N ARG A 101 -30.07 21.17 -4.30
CA ARG A 101 -29.53 20.12 -3.42
C ARG A 101 -30.38 18.85 -3.51
N ILE A 102 -29.70 17.70 -3.55
CA ILE A 102 -30.31 16.36 -3.46
C ILE A 102 -29.68 15.67 -2.26
N MET A 103 -30.51 15.15 -1.36
CA MET A 103 -30.08 14.40 -0.19
C MET A 103 -30.58 12.97 -0.28
N LEU A 104 -29.67 12.03 -0.12
CA LEU A 104 -29.94 10.60 -0.07
C LEU A 104 -29.56 10.07 1.32
N THR A 105 -30.34 9.13 1.85
CA THR A 105 -30.04 8.46 3.13
C THR A 105 -30.13 6.95 2.98
N ASN A 106 -29.60 6.20 3.95
CA ASN A 106 -29.77 4.74 4.02
C ASN A 106 -31.13 4.33 4.64
N GLU A 107 -32.22 5.05 4.34
CA GLU A 107 -33.59 4.66 4.72
C GLU A 107 -33.83 3.18 4.37
N ASP A 108 -34.46 2.46 5.29
CA ASP A 108 -34.71 0.99 5.25
C ASP A 108 -33.45 0.09 5.28
N ASN A 109 -32.23 0.64 5.41
CA ASN A 109 -30.97 -0.10 5.28
C ASN A 109 -30.03 0.13 6.48
N THR A 110 -30.19 -0.67 7.53
CA THR A 110 -29.17 -0.75 8.60
C THR A 110 -27.91 -1.44 8.07
N ILE A 111 -26.73 -0.83 8.26
CA ILE A 111 -25.44 -1.39 7.86
C ILE A 111 -24.58 -1.61 9.09
N THR A 112 -23.93 -2.77 9.19
CA THR A 112 -22.93 -3.05 10.23
C THR A 112 -21.55 -3.09 9.60
N LEU A 113 -20.65 -2.24 10.08
CA LEU A 113 -19.24 -2.22 9.72
C LEU A 113 -18.51 -3.34 10.48
N GLY A 114 -18.69 -4.57 10.00
CA GLY A 114 -17.96 -5.74 10.49
C GLY A 114 -16.54 -5.81 9.92
N LYS A 115 -15.75 -6.77 10.37
CA LYS A 115 -14.39 -7.03 9.87
C LYS A 115 -14.38 -7.43 8.40
N ASN A 116 -13.35 -6.97 7.67
CA ASN A 116 -13.04 -7.40 6.31
C ASN A 116 -14.27 -7.33 5.37
N ARG A 117 -14.86 -6.14 5.26
CA ARG A 117 -16.04 -5.90 4.42
C ARG A 117 -15.69 -4.93 3.31
N SER A 118 -16.22 -5.23 2.13
CA SER A 118 -16.45 -4.26 1.07
C SER A 118 -17.96 -4.17 0.84
N ILE A 119 -18.51 -2.97 0.96
CA ILE A 119 -19.96 -2.70 0.90
C ILE A 119 -20.21 -1.58 -0.09
N GLU A 120 -20.75 -1.91 -1.27
CA GLU A 120 -21.20 -0.88 -2.22
C GLU A 120 -22.48 -0.22 -1.69
N ILE A 121 -22.39 1.07 -1.37
CA ILE A 121 -23.50 1.85 -0.79
C ILE A 121 -24.33 2.55 -1.88
N MET A 122 -23.69 2.98 -2.96
CA MET A 122 -24.34 3.49 -4.17
C MET A 122 -23.42 3.26 -5.37
N PRO A 123 -23.92 3.30 -6.62
CA PRO A 123 -23.10 2.99 -7.79
C PRO A 123 -21.77 3.75 -7.81
N GLY A 124 -20.67 2.99 -7.72
CA GLY A 124 -19.30 3.52 -7.75
C GLY A 124 -18.78 4.14 -6.46
N ILE A 125 -19.51 4.05 -5.33
CA ILE A 125 -19.01 4.40 -3.99
C ILE A 125 -19.24 3.21 -3.06
N SER A 126 -18.16 2.76 -2.44
CA SER A 126 -18.15 1.63 -1.52
C SER A 126 -17.51 2.01 -0.18
N ILE A 127 -17.82 1.27 0.87
CA ILE A 127 -17.12 1.31 2.16
C ILE A 127 -16.21 0.08 2.25
N LYS A 128 -14.95 0.26 2.65
CA LYS A 128 -14.07 -0.84 3.06
C LYS A 128 -13.81 -0.76 4.57
N THR A 129 -13.78 -1.91 5.24
CA THR A 129 -13.48 -2.03 6.67
C THR A 129 -12.29 -2.97 6.90
N ALA A 130 -11.46 -2.63 7.88
CA ALA A 130 -10.32 -3.44 8.31
C ALA A 130 -10.74 -4.83 8.79
N ASP A 131 -9.88 -5.84 8.64
CA ASP A 131 -9.94 -7.10 9.37
C ASP A 131 -9.38 -6.97 10.80
N SER A 132 -9.94 -6.06 11.58
CA SER A 132 -9.45 -5.71 12.92
C SER A 132 -10.56 -5.67 13.96
N ASP A 133 -10.19 -5.94 15.22
CA ASP A 133 -11.10 -5.71 16.36
C ASP A 133 -11.38 -4.21 16.58
N GLU A 134 -10.46 -3.35 16.16
CA GLU A 134 -10.64 -1.91 16.17
C GLU A 134 -11.27 -1.45 14.85
N LEU A 135 -12.32 -0.64 14.93
CA LEU A 135 -12.99 -0.14 13.74
C LEU A 135 -12.07 0.85 13.01
N ARG A 136 -11.73 0.49 11.77
CA ARG A 136 -11.14 1.37 10.76
C ARG A 136 -11.89 1.15 9.46
N TYR A 137 -12.27 2.24 8.81
CA TYR A 137 -12.97 2.17 7.54
C TYR A 137 -12.77 3.42 6.71
N TYR A 138 -12.99 3.32 5.41
CA TYR A 138 -13.04 4.46 4.50
C TYR A 138 -14.04 4.23 3.39
N ILE A 139 -14.46 5.31 2.75
CA ILE A 139 -15.13 5.22 1.45
C ILE A 139 -14.09 5.14 0.33
N TYR A 140 -14.43 4.47 -0.77
CA TYR A 140 -13.56 4.42 -1.93
C TYR A 140 -14.35 4.38 -3.24
N LYS A 141 -13.66 4.75 -4.32
CA LYS A 141 -14.08 4.50 -5.70
C LYS A 141 -13.06 3.59 -6.38
N GLU A 142 -13.56 2.62 -7.15
CA GLU A 142 -12.72 1.75 -7.97
C GLU A 142 -12.70 2.25 -9.41
N PHE A 143 -11.50 2.34 -9.99
CA PHE A 143 -11.26 2.68 -11.39
C PHE A 143 -10.62 1.50 -12.07
N ILE A 144 -11.19 1.06 -13.20
CA ILE A 144 -10.68 -0.10 -13.98
C ILE A 144 -10.31 0.30 -15.41
N GLU A 145 -10.59 1.54 -15.80
CA GLU A 145 -10.29 2.02 -17.14
C GLU A 145 -8.78 2.31 -17.24
N PRO A 146 -8.10 1.87 -18.32
CA PRO A 146 -6.69 2.20 -18.48
C PRO A 146 -6.49 3.71 -18.64
N GLY A 147 -5.50 4.26 -17.95
CA GLY A 147 -5.27 5.71 -17.93
C GLY A 147 -4.28 6.12 -16.87
N ILE A 148 -4.02 7.42 -16.82
CA ILE A 148 -3.27 8.07 -15.74
C ILE A 148 -4.30 8.72 -14.82
N TYR A 149 -4.24 8.38 -13.55
CA TYR A 149 -5.13 8.85 -12.51
C TYR A 149 -4.35 9.68 -11.51
N GLU A 150 -5.00 10.74 -11.04
CA GLU A 150 -4.50 11.57 -9.97
C GLU A 150 -5.18 11.19 -8.66
N ILE A 151 -4.36 10.86 -7.67
CA ILE A 151 -4.79 10.65 -6.29
C ILE A 151 -4.34 11.86 -5.52
N ARG A 152 -5.25 12.79 -5.20
CA ARG A 152 -4.93 13.96 -4.37
C ARG A 152 -5.06 13.65 -2.88
N GLY A 153 -4.29 14.34 -2.06
CA GLY A 153 -4.51 14.42 -0.62
C GLY A 153 -5.49 15.52 -0.25
N SER A 154 -5.65 15.71 1.05
CA SER A 154 -6.46 16.81 1.58
C SER A 154 -5.99 18.18 1.10
N VAL A 155 -6.94 19.10 0.91
CA VAL A 155 -6.65 20.49 0.53
C VAL A 155 -6.17 21.27 1.75
N ALA A 156 -5.10 22.05 1.55
CA ALA A 156 -4.50 22.94 2.53
C ALA A 156 -4.61 24.40 2.09
N ASP A 157 -4.77 25.32 3.05
CA ASP A 157 -4.77 26.79 2.85
C ASP A 157 -3.66 27.52 3.63
N GLY A 158 -2.77 26.75 4.27
CA GLY A 158 -1.64 27.18 5.08
C GLY A 158 -0.69 26.00 5.33
N SER A 159 0.22 26.11 6.31
CA SER A 159 1.04 24.97 6.75
C SER A 159 0.16 23.75 7.05
N TYR A 160 0.59 22.58 6.58
CA TYR A 160 -0.24 21.38 6.62
C TYR A 160 0.60 20.11 6.66
N THR A 161 0.01 19.05 7.23
CA THR A 161 0.61 17.72 7.32
C THR A 161 -0.29 16.69 6.65
N TRP A 162 0.26 16.01 5.64
CA TRP A 162 -0.33 14.83 5.05
C TRP A 162 0.26 13.58 5.68
N THR A 163 -0.60 12.62 6.00
CA THR A 163 -0.24 11.28 6.46
C THR A 163 -0.97 10.24 5.61
N ALA A 164 -0.66 8.96 5.79
CA ALA A 164 -1.44 7.89 5.19
C ALA A 164 -2.95 8.01 5.50
N GLU A 165 -3.34 8.60 6.63
CA GLU A 165 -4.75 8.80 7.00
C GLU A 165 -5.51 9.72 6.05
N ASN A 166 -4.86 10.76 5.50
CA ASN A 166 -5.53 11.82 4.75
C ASN A 166 -5.00 12.02 3.32
N PHE A 167 -3.99 11.23 2.93
CA PHE A 167 -3.48 11.19 1.57
C PHE A 167 -3.43 9.76 1.05
N ALA A 168 -4.37 9.41 0.18
CA ALA A 168 -4.47 8.09 -0.44
C ALA A 168 -3.32 7.76 -1.41
N GLY A 169 -2.44 8.72 -1.71
CA GLY A 169 -1.23 8.47 -2.50
C GLY A 169 -0.11 7.78 -1.71
N PHE A 170 -0.15 7.85 -0.38
CA PHE A 170 0.75 7.12 0.50
C PHE A 170 0.30 5.68 0.70
N TYR A 171 1.29 4.82 0.93
CA TYR A 171 1.08 3.44 1.29
C TYR A 171 0.28 3.34 2.59
N TYR A 172 -0.68 2.42 2.63
CA TYR A 172 -1.46 2.13 3.82
C TYR A 172 -2.06 0.72 3.78
N ASP A 173 -1.76 -0.09 4.80
CA ASP A 173 -2.48 -1.31 5.11
C ASP A 173 -3.59 -1.01 6.13
N ILE A 174 -4.85 -1.25 5.74
CA ILE A 174 -6.00 -1.00 6.61
C ILE A 174 -6.17 -2.05 7.71
N ASP A 175 -5.79 -3.28 7.43
CA ASP A 175 -5.97 -4.41 8.34
C ASP A 175 -5.04 -4.24 9.53
N ASP A 176 -3.77 -3.94 9.26
CA ASP A 176 -2.71 -3.75 10.27
C ASP A 176 -2.59 -2.31 10.80
N ASP A 177 -3.34 -1.36 10.25
CA ASP A 177 -3.20 0.08 10.53
C ASP A 177 -1.80 0.63 10.22
N LEU A 178 -1.24 0.15 9.10
CA LEU A 178 0.16 0.36 8.78
C LEU A 178 0.28 1.48 7.75
N GLY A 179 0.68 2.66 8.21
CA GLY A 179 0.96 3.82 7.39
C GLY A 179 2.17 4.56 7.94
N THR A 180 3.26 4.61 7.17
CA THR A 180 4.55 5.07 7.68
C THR A 180 4.87 6.50 7.26
N GLU A 181 4.28 6.99 6.17
CA GLU A 181 4.68 8.22 5.50
C GLU A 181 3.97 9.46 6.08
N THR A 182 4.75 10.52 6.28
CA THR A 182 4.26 11.85 6.64
C THR A 182 4.97 12.91 5.78
N LEU A 183 4.22 13.89 5.27
CA LEU A 183 4.76 15.07 4.61
C LEU A 183 4.19 16.32 5.26
N THR A 184 5.06 17.14 5.82
CA THR A 184 4.72 18.41 6.44
C THR A 184 5.22 19.56 5.59
N THR A 185 4.39 20.58 5.44
CA THR A 185 4.74 21.86 4.82
C THR A 185 4.64 22.97 5.85
N ASP A 186 5.70 23.77 5.95
CA ASP A 186 5.79 24.93 6.81
C ASP A 186 6.01 26.19 5.97
N LEU A 187 4.96 26.99 5.84
CA LEU A 187 5.02 28.22 5.06
C LEU A 187 5.71 29.32 5.85
N THR A 188 6.70 29.94 5.21
CA THR A 188 7.38 31.14 5.66
C THR A 188 7.05 32.29 4.70
N ASP A 189 7.02 33.52 5.22
CA ASP A 189 6.85 34.75 4.42
C ASP A 189 5.71 34.70 3.37
N GLY A 190 4.53 34.21 3.78
CA GLY A 190 3.35 34.12 2.92
C GLY A 190 3.20 32.73 2.31
N ASN A 191 3.58 32.56 1.04
CA ASN A 191 3.38 31.33 0.26
C ASN A 191 4.70 30.61 -0.08
N ASN A 192 5.77 30.85 0.68
CA ASN A 192 7.08 30.27 0.42
C ASN A 192 7.38 29.09 1.35
N LEU A 193 7.89 28.01 0.77
CA LEU A 193 8.44 26.85 1.46
C LEU A 193 9.97 27.01 1.39
N SER A 194 10.59 27.31 2.52
CA SER A 194 12.03 27.61 2.61
C SER A 194 12.87 26.41 2.17
N GLY A 195 13.94 26.62 1.41
CA GLY A 195 14.99 25.60 1.19
C GLY A 195 16.12 25.67 2.21
N ASP A 196 16.12 26.72 3.04
CA ASP A 196 17.08 26.91 4.13
C ASP A 196 16.47 26.44 5.46
N TYR A 197 17.29 26.04 6.43
CA TYR A 197 16.83 25.66 7.76
C TYR A 197 16.15 26.82 8.53
N PRO A 198 14.96 26.61 9.12
CA PRO A 198 14.17 25.38 9.08
C PRO A 198 13.50 25.17 7.70
N PRO A 199 13.59 23.95 7.13
CA PRO A 199 13.06 23.68 5.79
C PRO A 199 11.54 23.86 5.76
N GLY A 200 11.03 24.25 4.60
CA GLY A 200 9.60 24.44 4.38
C GLY A 200 8.87 23.16 4.05
N ILE A 201 9.58 22.08 3.71
CA ILE A 201 9.00 20.76 3.45
C ILE A 201 9.85 19.72 4.14
N VAL A 202 9.19 18.87 4.93
CA VAL A 202 9.81 17.70 5.56
C VAL A 202 8.96 16.49 5.23
N TYR A 203 9.57 15.47 4.66
CA TYR A 203 8.99 14.16 4.48
C TYR A 203 9.69 13.18 5.43
N THR A 204 8.92 12.45 6.22
CA THR A 204 9.42 11.40 7.11
C THR A 204 8.71 10.10 6.81
N THR A 205 9.42 8.99 6.99
CA THR A 205 8.82 7.66 7.00
C THR A 205 9.51 6.79 8.04
N ASP A 206 8.71 6.08 8.82
CA ASP A 206 9.15 5.25 9.94
C ASP A 206 8.74 3.80 9.70
N ALA A 207 9.71 2.88 9.61
CA ALA A 207 9.47 1.48 9.36
C ALA A 207 8.66 0.84 10.50
N GLN A 208 7.74 -0.04 10.14
CA GLN A 208 6.85 -0.70 11.08
C GLN A 208 6.88 -2.22 10.87
N PRO A 209 6.74 -3.03 11.94
CA PRO A 209 6.76 -4.47 11.79
C PRO A 209 5.44 -4.97 11.18
N GLN A 210 5.53 -5.80 10.15
CA GLN A 210 4.41 -6.49 9.49
C GLN A 210 4.58 -8.01 9.64
N GLU A 211 3.47 -8.72 9.83
CA GLU A 211 3.48 -10.19 9.85
C GLU A 211 3.59 -10.73 8.41
N PHE A 212 4.36 -11.79 8.19
CA PHE A 212 4.32 -12.51 6.92
C PHE A 212 2.94 -13.14 6.72
N ASP A 213 2.47 -13.22 5.47
CA ASP A 213 1.26 -13.98 5.11
C ASP A 213 1.35 -15.42 5.65
N TYR A 214 2.51 -16.06 5.49
CA TYR A 214 2.82 -17.30 6.20
C TYR A 214 3.29 -16.99 7.63
N TYR A 215 2.32 -16.87 8.52
CA TYR A 215 2.45 -16.49 9.94
C TYR A 215 3.62 -17.12 10.72
N ASP A 216 3.97 -18.37 10.41
CA ASP A 216 5.02 -19.08 11.15
C ASP A 216 6.44 -18.54 10.85
N TRP A 217 6.63 -17.73 9.80
CA TRP A 217 7.91 -17.05 9.52
C TRP A 217 8.19 -15.82 10.39
N GLY A 218 7.21 -15.36 11.17
CA GLY A 218 7.37 -14.20 12.04
C GLY A 218 7.04 -12.88 11.34
N ARG A 219 7.95 -11.91 11.41
CA ARG A 219 7.71 -10.53 10.97
C ARG A 219 8.89 -9.95 10.20
N TYR A 220 8.61 -8.97 9.36
CA TYR A 220 9.59 -8.10 8.73
C TYR A 220 9.25 -6.64 9.01
N SER A 221 10.19 -5.74 8.73
CA SER A 221 10.00 -4.31 8.79
C SER A 221 9.58 -3.82 7.41
N VAL A 222 8.39 -3.24 7.31
CA VAL A 222 7.87 -2.62 6.09
C VAL A 222 7.96 -1.11 6.21
N ILE A 223 8.20 -0.44 5.08
CA ILE A 223 8.26 1.01 5.02
C ILE A 223 7.64 1.52 3.70
N GLY A 224 6.77 2.52 3.81
CA GLY A 224 6.32 3.31 2.67
C GLY A 224 7.40 4.29 2.24
N PHE A 225 7.73 4.33 0.96
CA PHE A 225 8.64 5.33 0.40
C PHE A 225 8.13 5.87 -0.93
N MET A 226 7.77 7.16 -0.95
CA MET A 226 7.17 7.84 -2.11
C MET A 226 5.86 7.17 -2.59
N GLY A 227 5.10 6.64 -1.65
CA GLY A 227 3.83 5.95 -1.85
C GLY A 227 3.93 4.47 -2.24
N ASP A 228 5.13 3.93 -2.45
CA ASP A 228 5.31 2.49 -2.70
C ASP A 228 5.75 1.77 -1.43
N GLU A 229 5.36 0.50 -1.31
CA GLU A 229 5.74 -0.40 -0.21
C GLU A 229 7.13 -1.00 -0.45
N TYR A 230 7.95 -1.04 0.61
CA TYR A 230 9.28 -1.64 0.60
C TYR A 230 9.56 -2.45 1.87
N PHE A 231 10.44 -3.43 1.72
CA PHE A 231 11.10 -4.13 2.80
C PHE A 231 12.27 -3.29 3.33
N ALA A 232 12.38 -3.19 4.65
CA ALA A 232 13.40 -2.43 5.37
C ALA A 232 14.31 -3.29 6.26
N GLY A 233 14.00 -4.59 6.41
CA GLY A 233 14.78 -5.53 7.20
C GLY A 233 13.94 -6.63 7.85
N TYR A 234 14.58 -7.68 8.34
CA TYR A 234 13.93 -8.72 9.13
C TYR A 234 13.85 -8.34 10.60
N VAL A 235 12.77 -8.76 11.27
CA VAL A 235 12.56 -8.47 12.70
C VAL A 235 12.95 -9.69 13.52
N GLU A 236 13.77 -9.48 14.55
CA GLU A 236 14.04 -10.49 15.58
C GLU A 236 12.82 -10.67 16.49
N ASP A 237 11.81 -11.42 16.00
CA ASP A 237 10.58 -11.71 16.75
C ASP A 237 10.47 -13.19 17.10
N TYR A 238 10.72 -13.49 18.38
CA TYR A 238 10.61 -14.84 18.92
C TYR A 238 9.24 -15.07 19.56
N PRO A 239 8.39 -15.93 18.99
CA PRO A 239 7.07 -16.20 19.56
C PRO A 239 7.17 -16.90 20.92
N ASP A 240 6.22 -16.61 21.80
CA ASP A 240 6.08 -17.35 23.05
C ASP A 240 5.70 -18.81 22.78
N GLY A 241 6.65 -19.73 22.95
CA GLY A 241 6.35 -21.12 23.29
C GLY A 241 6.47 -22.19 22.19
N ASP A 242 7.00 -21.92 20.99
CA ASP A 242 7.30 -23.00 20.03
C ASP A 242 8.32 -22.65 18.92
N TYR A 243 9.56 -22.40 19.31
CA TYR A 243 10.72 -22.15 18.42
C TYR A 243 10.99 -23.27 17.40
N GLN A 244 10.34 -24.43 17.54
CA GLN A 244 10.52 -25.54 16.62
C GLN A 244 9.75 -25.33 15.30
N TYR A 245 8.58 -24.70 15.38
CA TYR A 245 7.67 -24.54 14.24
C TYR A 245 7.43 -23.09 13.84
N ARG A 246 7.86 -22.13 14.66
CA ARG A 246 7.74 -20.70 14.38
C ARG A 246 8.97 -19.96 14.90
N GLY A 247 9.46 -19.01 14.12
CA GLY A 247 10.57 -18.16 14.54
C GLY A 247 11.07 -17.28 13.40
N PRO A 248 11.94 -16.31 13.71
CA PRO A 248 12.42 -15.33 12.74
C PRO A 248 13.53 -15.94 11.88
N ILE A 249 13.22 -17.03 11.15
CA ILE A 249 14.25 -17.83 10.46
C ILE A 249 14.99 -17.00 9.42
N PHE A 250 14.34 -16.01 8.81
CA PHE A 250 14.97 -15.15 7.82
C PHE A 250 15.95 -14.16 8.44
N PHE A 251 15.66 -13.72 9.67
CA PHE A 251 16.62 -12.97 10.49
C PHE A 251 17.82 -13.86 10.83
N GLU A 252 17.58 -15.06 11.37
CA GLU A 252 18.65 -15.99 11.76
C GLU A 252 19.55 -16.46 10.59
N GLU A 253 19.00 -16.51 9.38
CA GLU A 253 19.67 -17.01 8.17
C GLU A 253 20.27 -15.91 7.29
N SER A 254 20.05 -14.65 7.63
CA SER A 254 20.71 -13.51 7.00
C SER A 254 21.93 -13.10 7.82
N GLU A 255 23.03 -12.70 7.18
CA GLU A 255 24.18 -12.15 7.93
C GLU A 255 24.05 -10.65 8.17
N ASP A 256 23.24 -9.99 7.35
CA ASP A 256 22.91 -8.58 7.41
C ASP A 256 21.39 -8.41 7.27
N GLU A 257 20.71 -8.22 8.41
CA GLU A 257 19.25 -8.33 8.47
C GLU A 257 18.52 -6.99 8.31
N TYR A 258 19.23 -5.86 8.35
CA TYR A 258 18.65 -4.52 8.49
C TYR A 258 18.92 -3.64 7.26
N SER A 259 18.11 -3.73 6.20
CA SER A 259 18.33 -2.99 4.94
C SER A 259 18.51 -1.49 5.09
N LEU A 260 17.73 -0.87 5.98
CA LEU A 260 17.86 0.56 6.27
C LEU A 260 19.21 0.94 6.89
N ALA A 261 19.84 0.04 7.67
CA ALA A 261 21.16 0.30 8.25
C ALA A 261 22.25 0.40 7.17
N ASP A 262 22.05 -0.25 6.03
CA ASP A 262 22.88 -0.14 4.82
C ASP A 262 22.36 0.89 3.82
N GLU A 263 21.44 1.74 4.26
CA GLU A 263 20.85 2.82 3.49
C GLU A 263 20.21 2.34 2.16
N GLN A 264 19.56 1.18 2.21
CA GLN A 264 18.85 0.63 1.07
C GLN A 264 17.47 0.07 1.43
N LEU A 265 16.62 -0.09 0.42
CA LEU A 265 15.29 -0.68 0.51
C LEU A 265 15.06 -1.69 -0.62
N GLU A 266 14.41 -2.82 -0.32
CA GLU A 266 14.05 -3.82 -1.33
C GLU A 266 12.56 -3.79 -1.63
N LYS A 267 12.18 -4.01 -2.88
CA LYS A 267 10.76 -4.21 -3.20
C LYS A 267 10.30 -5.58 -2.70
N ILE A 268 9.15 -5.62 -2.04
CA ILE A 268 8.45 -6.86 -1.77
C ILE A 268 7.82 -7.34 -3.08
N LEU A 269 8.20 -8.54 -3.52
CA LEU A 269 7.78 -9.10 -4.81
C LEU A 269 6.70 -10.16 -4.64
N MET A 270 6.76 -10.92 -3.55
CA MET A 270 5.80 -11.94 -3.15
C MET A 270 5.80 -12.07 -1.63
N ASP A 271 4.63 -12.01 -1.01
CA ASP A 271 4.32 -12.50 0.32
C ASP A 271 2.98 -13.22 0.16
N GLU A 272 2.98 -14.55 0.24
CA GLU A 272 1.79 -15.35 -0.07
C GLU A 272 1.73 -16.64 0.76
N ASP A 273 0.54 -16.98 1.28
CA ASP A 273 0.26 -18.24 2.00
C ASP A 273 -0.60 -19.24 1.20
N THR A 274 -1.05 -18.85 0.00
CA THR A 274 -1.99 -19.66 -0.78
C THR A 274 -1.33 -20.97 -1.24
N THR A 275 -1.94 -22.10 -0.88
CA THR A 275 -1.39 -23.42 -1.22
C THR A 275 -1.26 -23.63 -2.74
N ARG A 276 -0.03 -23.89 -3.20
CA ARG A 276 0.33 -24.31 -4.56
C ARG A 276 0.78 -25.78 -4.58
N ILE A 277 0.29 -26.53 -5.57
CA ILE A 277 0.72 -27.92 -5.82
C ILE A 277 1.78 -27.90 -6.93
N VAL A 278 2.95 -28.46 -6.66
CA VAL A 278 4.06 -28.53 -7.62
C VAL A 278 4.37 -29.99 -7.89
N LYS A 279 4.28 -30.44 -9.14
CA LYS A 279 4.65 -31.82 -9.50
C LYS A 279 6.11 -31.90 -9.90
N LYS A 280 6.66 -33.12 -9.84
CA LYS A 280 8.01 -33.39 -10.32
C LYS A 280 8.22 -32.88 -11.75
N GLY A 281 9.23 -32.05 -11.93
CA GLY A 281 9.59 -31.40 -13.20
C GLY A 281 8.87 -30.06 -13.44
N GLU A 282 7.88 -29.71 -12.63
CA GLU A 282 7.24 -28.38 -12.63
C GLU A 282 7.98 -27.42 -11.69
N SER A 283 7.62 -26.15 -11.75
CA SER A 283 8.25 -25.08 -11.00
C SER A 283 7.23 -24.12 -10.38
N ILE A 284 7.54 -23.59 -9.20
CA ILE A 284 6.93 -22.36 -8.71
C ILE A 284 7.55 -21.21 -9.49
N LYS A 285 6.73 -20.43 -10.19
CA LYS A 285 7.19 -19.20 -10.86
C LYS A 285 7.30 -18.10 -9.83
N LEU A 286 8.50 -17.52 -9.75
CA LEU A 286 8.83 -16.38 -8.92
C LEU A 286 8.99 -15.15 -9.84
N LYS A 287 9.31 -14.00 -9.26
CA LYS A 287 9.59 -12.76 -10.01
C LYS A 287 11.06 -12.68 -10.42
N GLU A 288 11.39 -11.71 -11.28
CA GLU A 288 12.77 -11.42 -11.71
C GLU A 288 13.51 -12.61 -12.35
N GLY A 289 12.78 -13.44 -13.11
CA GLY A 289 13.37 -14.57 -13.84
C GLY A 289 13.57 -15.82 -12.99
N TYR A 290 13.27 -15.76 -11.69
CA TYR A 290 13.42 -16.89 -10.78
C TYR A 290 12.33 -17.96 -10.94
N GLU A 291 12.71 -19.22 -10.77
CA GLU A 291 11.78 -20.35 -10.68
C GLU A 291 12.34 -21.47 -9.80
N LEU A 292 11.53 -21.97 -8.85
CA LEU A 292 11.91 -23.09 -7.98
C LEU A 292 11.35 -24.39 -8.52
N VAL A 293 12.22 -25.24 -9.08
CA VAL A 293 11.86 -26.50 -9.73
C VAL A 293 11.85 -27.66 -8.73
N LEU A 294 10.76 -28.42 -8.68
CA LEU A 294 10.71 -29.68 -7.96
C LEU A 294 11.36 -30.79 -8.80
N LYS A 295 12.61 -31.15 -8.49
CA LYS A 295 13.36 -32.19 -9.22
C LYS A 295 12.85 -33.59 -8.91
N GLY A 296 12.39 -33.80 -7.70
CA GLY A 296 11.83 -35.07 -7.26
C GLY A 296 11.79 -35.20 -5.75
N ILE A 297 11.22 -36.32 -5.30
CA ILE A 297 11.11 -36.68 -3.90
C ILE A 297 11.68 -38.09 -3.74
N SER A 298 12.58 -38.30 -2.77
CA SER A 298 13.10 -39.64 -2.47
C SER A 298 12.12 -40.47 -1.65
N ASP A 299 12.39 -41.77 -1.54
CA ASP A 299 11.49 -42.71 -0.82
C ASP A 299 11.41 -42.42 0.68
N ASP A 300 12.42 -41.75 1.23
CA ASP A 300 12.48 -41.25 2.61
C ASP A 300 11.82 -39.86 2.79
N GLY A 301 11.18 -39.31 1.74
CA GLY A 301 10.43 -38.05 1.81
C GLY A 301 11.28 -36.78 1.64
N ARG A 302 12.58 -36.87 1.32
CA ARG A 302 13.39 -35.67 1.03
C ARG A 302 13.04 -35.08 -0.33
N VAL A 303 12.96 -33.75 -0.38
CA VAL A 303 12.54 -32.96 -1.54
C VAL A 303 13.76 -32.34 -2.18
N TYR A 304 14.00 -32.64 -3.45
CA TYR A 304 15.12 -32.10 -4.22
C TYR A 304 14.64 -30.91 -5.05
N LEU A 305 15.27 -29.77 -4.85
CA LEU A 305 14.89 -28.50 -5.45
C LEU A 305 16.07 -27.91 -6.22
N ASN A 306 15.79 -27.31 -7.36
CA ASN A 306 16.74 -26.43 -8.05
C ASN A 306 16.09 -25.06 -8.18
N LEU A 307 16.79 -24.02 -7.76
CA LEU A 307 16.44 -22.65 -8.10
C LEU A 307 17.13 -22.30 -9.41
N LEU A 308 16.33 -21.82 -10.36
CA LEU A 308 16.82 -21.29 -11.62
C LEU A 308 16.60 -19.79 -11.64
N ASN A 309 17.51 -19.07 -12.30
CA ASN A 309 17.31 -17.69 -12.74
C ASN A 309 17.61 -17.63 -14.25
N ASP A 310 16.67 -17.12 -15.03
CA ASP A 310 16.73 -17.05 -16.50
C ASP A 310 17.11 -18.41 -17.15
N GLY A 311 16.54 -19.49 -16.59
CA GLY A 311 16.73 -20.85 -17.06
C GLY A 311 18.07 -21.51 -16.66
N GLN A 312 18.94 -20.81 -15.92
CA GLN A 312 20.19 -21.36 -15.39
C GLN A 312 20.03 -21.77 -13.94
N VAL A 313 20.49 -22.97 -13.58
CA VAL A 313 20.51 -23.42 -12.18
C VAL A 313 21.55 -22.61 -11.42
N ILE A 314 21.12 -21.91 -10.38
CA ILE A 314 21.96 -21.07 -9.52
C ILE A 314 22.08 -21.62 -8.10
N ASP A 315 21.14 -22.45 -7.67
CA ASP A 315 21.16 -23.13 -6.38
C ASP A 315 20.50 -24.52 -6.46
N GLU A 316 21.00 -25.44 -5.63
CA GLU A 316 20.47 -26.79 -5.47
C GLU A 316 20.33 -27.11 -3.98
N SER A 317 19.14 -27.52 -3.56
CA SER A 317 18.85 -27.75 -2.14
C SER A 317 18.03 -29.02 -1.93
N VAL A 318 18.12 -29.54 -0.71
CA VAL A 318 17.37 -30.69 -0.24
C VAL A 318 16.74 -30.37 1.10
N ILE A 319 15.40 -30.37 1.13
CA ILE A 319 14.62 -30.16 2.37
C ILE A 319 13.91 -31.45 2.78
N SER A 320 13.50 -31.54 4.04
CA SER A 320 12.92 -32.75 4.63
C SER A 320 11.52 -32.49 5.21
N ALA A 321 10.67 -31.85 4.41
CA ALA A 321 9.34 -31.40 4.83
C ALA A 321 8.39 -32.49 5.37
N SER A 322 8.67 -33.77 5.11
CA SER A 322 7.88 -34.92 5.55
C SER A 322 8.66 -35.86 6.49
N ALA A 323 9.74 -35.37 7.12
CA ALA A 323 10.44 -36.10 8.17
C ALA A 323 9.56 -36.31 9.42
N ASP A 324 9.99 -37.18 10.33
CA ASP A 324 9.34 -37.31 11.64
C ASP A 324 9.60 -36.04 12.46
N ASN A 325 8.54 -35.31 12.79
CA ASN A 325 8.57 -34.05 13.54
C ASN A 325 9.47 -32.96 12.90
N PRO A 326 9.22 -32.54 11.64
CA PRO A 326 10.08 -31.60 10.92
C PRO A 326 9.95 -30.20 11.49
N THR A 327 11.09 -29.54 11.68
CA THR A 327 11.17 -28.13 12.09
C THR A 327 10.76 -27.20 10.95
N LEU A 328 10.60 -25.91 11.25
CA LEU A 328 10.39 -24.89 10.22
C LEU A 328 11.55 -24.84 9.19
N TYR A 329 12.79 -25.02 9.64
CA TYR A 329 13.99 -25.16 8.80
C TYR A 329 13.92 -26.37 7.86
N ASP A 330 13.42 -27.50 8.34
CA ASP A 330 13.30 -28.72 7.52
C ASP A 330 12.26 -28.58 6.39
N LYS A 331 11.31 -27.65 6.55
CA LYS A 331 10.20 -27.41 5.62
C LYS A 331 10.42 -26.23 4.69
N THR A 332 11.36 -25.34 5.00
CA THR A 332 11.53 -24.09 4.27
C THR A 332 12.78 -24.15 3.40
N TYR A 333 12.59 -24.02 2.09
CA TYR A 333 13.68 -23.69 1.18
C TYR A 333 14.05 -22.21 1.38
N LEU A 334 15.34 -21.94 1.50
CA LEU A 334 15.89 -20.59 1.69
C LEU A 334 16.99 -20.35 0.66
N PHE A 335 16.95 -19.20 0.00
CA PHE A 335 18.01 -18.71 -0.86
C PHE A 335 18.48 -17.34 -0.36
N ARG A 336 19.79 -17.24 -0.14
CA ARG A 336 20.47 -16.01 0.30
C ARG A 336 21.38 -15.51 -0.78
N LYS A 337 21.54 -14.20 -0.86
CA LYS A 337 22.40 -13.53 -1.83
C LYS A 337 22.81 -12.16 -1.30
N ASP A 338 23.98 -11.70 -1.70
CA ASP A 338 24.36 -10.31 -1.50
C ASP A 338 23.46 -9.39 -2.34
N VAL A 339 22.88 -8.37 -1.70
CA VAL A 339 21.97 -7.39 -2.32
C VAL A 339 22.50 -5.99 -2.01
N GLY A 340 22.94 -5.25 -3.03
CA GLY A 340 23.56 -3.94 -2.80
C GLY A 340 24.79 -4.05 -1.90
N SER A 341 24.74 -3.40 -0.74
CA SER A 341 25.78 -3.49 0.32
C SER A 341 25.57 -4.64 1.29
N GLN A 342 24.38 -5.23 1.35
CA GLN A 342 24.03 -6.27 2.32
C GLN A 342 24.61 -7.62 1.93
N GLU A 343 25.19 -8.30 2.91
CA GLU A 343 25.79 -9.63 2.75
C GLU A 343 24.80 -10.73 3.13
N ASN A 344 24.69 -11.77 2.28
CA ASN A 344 23.93 -12.99 2.57
C ASN A 344 22.47 -12.79 3.04
N LEU A 345 21.75 -11.79 2.52
CA LEU A 345 20.34 -11.57 2.81
C LEU A 345 19.47 -12.69 2.24
N VAL A 346 18.54 -13.24 3.01
CA VAL A 346 17.50 -14.14 2.48
C VAL A 346 16.62 -13.35 1.50
N ILE A 347 16.57 -13.74 0.23
CA ILE A 347 15.74 -13.03 -0.77
C ILE A 347 14.60 -13.88 -1.33
N ILE A 348 14.65 -15.21 -1.17
CA ILE A 348 13.60 -16.13 -1.60
C ILE A 348 13.42 -17.19 -0.51
N ALA A 349 12.18 -17.42 -0.10
CA ALA A 349 11.80 -18.55 0.73
C ALA A 349 10.55 -19.26 0.21
N VAL A 350 10.53 -20.58 0.34
CA VAL A 350 9.34 -21.40 0.02
C VAL A 350 9.14 -22.45 1.09
N HIS A 351 8.03 -22.36 1.82
CA HIS A 351 7.62 -23.35 2.80
C HIS A 351 6.81 -24.46 2.14
N PHE A 352 7.16 -25.70 2.45
CA PHE A 352 6.41 -26.89 2.04
C PHE A 352 5.78 -27.55 3.26
N ARG A 353 4.45 -27.45 3.42
CA ARG A 353 3.73 -28.19 4.48
C ARG A 353 3.87 -29.71 4.40
N GLY A 354 4.20 -30.25 3.22
CA GLY A 354 4.44 -31.66 3.04
C GLY A 354 4.55 -32.08 1.58
N THR A 355 4.66 -33.40 1.39
CA THR A 355 4.80 -34.00 0.07
C THR A 355 3.92 -35.23 -0.10
N TYR A 356 3.72 -35.62 -1.36
CA TYR A 356 3.06 -36.85 -1.73
C TYR A 356 3.87 -37.58 -2.81
N LYS A 357 4.04 -38.88 -2.66
CA LYS A 357 4.72 -39.73 -3.64
C LYS A 357 4.10 -41.12 -3.71
N ASP A 358 3.92 -41.63 -4.93
CA ASP A 358 3.65 -43.03 -5.24
C ASP A 358 4.52 -43.50 -6.44
N GLU A 359 4.16 -44.61 -7.09
CA GLU A 359 4.90 -45.15 -8.24
C GLU A 359 4.85 -44.23 -9.48
N ASP A 360 3.79 -43.43 -9.62
CA ASP A 360 3.49 -42.62 -10.81
C ASP A 360 3.66 -41.11 -10.57
N TYR A 361 3.51 -40.65 -9.33
CA TYR A 361 3.45 -39.25 -8.96
C TYR A 361 4.43 -38.88 -7.84
N ALA A 362 4.94 -37.65 -7.93
CA ALA A 362 5.67 -36.99 -6.86
C ALA A 362 5.27 -35.50 -6.87
N MET A 363 4.77 -35.00 -5.75
CA MET A 363 4.21 -33.66 -5.60
C MET A 363 4.62 -33.02 -4.27
N GLY A 364 4.90 -31.73 -4.29
CA GLY A 364 5.05 -30.89 -3.09
C GLY A 364 3.85 -29.96 -2.93
N PHE A 365 3.48 -29.68 -1.68
CA PHE A 365 2.46 -28.69 -1.34
C PHE A 365 3.16 -27.51 -0.70
N ALA A 366 3.33 -26.41 -1.46
CA ALA A 366 3.90 -25.18 -0.95
C ALA A 366 2.79 -24.24 -0.49
N ASP A 367 2.92 -23.61 0.67
CA ASP A 367 1.90 -22.76 1.28
C ASP A 367 2.51 -21.58 2.05
N GLY A 368 3.75 -21.25 1.75
CA GLY A 368 4.37 -19.98 2.06
C GLY A 368 5.36 -19.65 0.95
N ILE A 369 5.26 -18.46 0.37
CA ILE A 369 6.19 -17.96 -0.66
C ILE A 369 6.56 -16.53 -0.29
N TRP A 370 7.85 -16.31 -0.08
CA TRP A 370 8.42 -14.99 0.16
C TRP A 370 9.46 -14.68 -0.92
N GLN A 371 9.42 -13.45 -1.43
CA GLN A 371 10.45 -12.93 -2.31
C GLN A 371 10.58 -11.42 -2.18
N ILE A 372 11.81 -10.94 -2.05
CA ILE A 372 12.20 -9.53 -2.23
C ILE A 372 13.07 -9.37 -3.48
N SER A 373 13.12 -8.15 -4.01
CA SER A 373 13.93 -7.81 -5.19
C SER A 373 15.41 -7.87 -4.88
N GLU A 374 16.20 -8.38 -5.83
CA GLU A 374 17.66 -8.31 -5.76
C GLU A 374 18.22 -6.95 -6.22
N THR A 375 17.36 -6.00 -6.59
CA THR A 375 17.73 -4.65 -7.00
C THR A 375 17.26 -3.65 -5.95
N PRO A 376 18.15 -3.24 -5.03
CA PRO A 376 17.78 -2.31 -3.97
C PRO A 376 17.57 -0.90 -4.52
N LEU A 377 16.72 -0.15 -3.81
CA LEU A 377 16.56 1.29 -3.92
C LEU A 377 17.54 1.98 -2.97
N ASP A 378 18.34 2.90 -3.50
CA ASP A 378 19.30 3.69 -2.72
C ASP A 378 18.61 4.76 -1.88
N VAL A 379 18.78 4.72 -0.57
CA VAL A 379 18.28 5.74 0.36
C VAL A 379 19.41 6.37 1.19
N SER A 380 20.66 6.35 0.70
CA SER A 380 21.80 7.00 1.37
C SER A 380 21.56 8.47 1.71
N GLU A 381 22.16 8.92 2.82
CA GLU A 381 22.18 10.34 3.16
C GLU A 381 22.74 11.17 1.99
N ASN A 382 22.13 12.32 1.73
CA ASN A 382 22.37 13.22 0.59
C ASN A 382 21.89 12.71 -0.78
N THR A 383 21.22 11.56 -0.86
CA THR A 383 20.56 11.14 -2.10
C THR A 383 19.39 12.08 -2.42
N VAL A 384 19.32 12.54 -3.67
CA VAL A 384 18.37 13.54 -4.14
C VAL A 384 17.26 12.89 -4.95
N TYR A 385 16.02 13.09 -4.51
CA TYR A 385 14.78 12.67 -5.16
C TYR A 385 13.98 13.90 -5.59
N GLY A 386 14.20 14.35 -6.83
CA GLY A 386 13.55 15.55 -7.35
C GLY A 386 14.05 16.82 -6.66
N LYS A 387 13.18 17.44 -5.85
CA LYS A 387 13.47 18.62 -5.03
C LYS A 387 13.73 18.28 -3.57
N MET A 388 13.64 17.00 -3.21
CA MET A 388 13.85 16.51 -1.85
C MET A 388 15.21 15.83 -1.75
N THR A 389 15.89 16.02 -0.61
CA THR A 389 17.18 15.41 -0.29
C THR A 389 17.03 14.59 0.98
N ILE A 390 17.56 13.36 1.00
CA ILE A 390 17.63 12.56 2.23
C ILE A 390 18.62 13.23 3.18
N GLN A 391 18.14 13.59 4.36
CA GLN A 391 18.93 14.25 5.40
C GLN A 391 19.47 13.26 6.43
N THR A 392 18.63 12.31 6.85
CA THR A 392 19.01 11.33 7.87
C THR A 392 18.39 9.98 7.58
N VAL A 393 19.18 8.94 7.79
CA VAL A 393 18.73 7.54 7.79
C VAL A 393 19.08 6.93 9.13
N THR A 394 18.10 6.31 9.79
CA THR A 394 18.31 5.46 10.97
C THR A 394 17.97 4.02 10.64
N ALA A 395 18.12 3.12 11.60
CA ALA A 395 17.73 1.72 11.42
C ALA A 395 16.22 1.54 11.15
N ASP A 396 15.41 2.55 11.42
CA ASP A 396 13.96 2.52 11.41
C ASP A 396 13.29 3.74 10.76
N SER A 397 14.05 4.75 10.29
CA SER A 397 13.44 5.96 9.74
C SER A 397 14.26 6.61 8.63
N ILE A 398 13.57 7.28 7.72
CA ILE A 398 14.16 8.17 6.71
C ILE A 398 13.53 9.54 6.87
N THR A 399 14.36 10.58 6.90
CA THR A 399 13.90 11.97 6.78
C THR A 399 14.48 12.61 5.53
N MET A 400 13.61 13.24 4.76
CA MET A 400 13.93 14.07 3.61
C MET A 400 13.42 15.48 3.82
N ASP A 401 14.12 16.46 3.28
CA ASP A 401 13.62 17.84 3.22
C ASP A 401 13.88 18.46 1.85
N ASN A 402 13.39 19.68 1.65
CA ASN A 402 13.64 20.44 0.43
C ASN A 402 14.91 21.31 0.52
N GLU A 403 15.99 20.82 1.15
CA GLU A 403 17.27 21.54 1.25
C GLU A 403 17.70 22.09 -0.12
N ASP A 404 18.18 23.34 -0.11
CA ASP A 404 18.60 24.13 -1.26
C ASP A 404 17.50 24.37 -2.34
N ASN A 405 16.26 23.92 -2.08
CA ASN A 405 15.14 23.98 -3.01
C ASN A 405 13.98 24.78 -2.42
N SER A 406 14.13 26.11 -2.33
CA SER A 406 12.99 26.99 -1.98
C SER A 406 11.89 26.88 -3.04
N ILE A 407 10.64 26.69 -2.58
CA ILE A 407 9.46 26.58 -3.44
C ILE A 407 8.48 27.68 -3.09
N THR A 408 8.16 28.54 -4.04
CA THR A 408 7.06 29.50 -3.90
C THR A 408 5.80 28.89 -4.49
N LEU A 409 4.74 28.79 -3.69
CA LEU A 409 3.41 28.33 -4.11
C LEU A 409 2.70 29.43 -4.90
N GLU A 410 3.12 29.62 -6.15
CA GLU A 410 2.48 30.53 -7.10
C GLU A 410 1.10 30.01 -7.52
N ARG A 411 0.23 30.88 -8.04
CA ARG A 411 -1.07 30.47 -8.58
C ARG A 411 -0.93 29.52 -9.75
N LYS A 412 -1.83 28.55 -9.85
CA LYS A 412 -1.92 27.63 -10.99
C LYS A 412 -0.58 26.95 -11.28
N SER A 413 0.09 26.54 -10.21
CA SER A 413 1.38 25.88 -10.27
C SER A 413 1.18 24.39 -10.10
N ASP A 414 2.04 23.63 -10.76
CA ASP A 414 2.12 22.17 -10.66
C ASP A 414 3.61 21.82 -10.58
N ILE A 415 4.03 21.30 -9.44
CA ILE A 415 5.44 21.16 -9.07
C ILE A 415 5.68 19.72 -8.66
N GLU A 416 6.46 18.99 -9.45
CA GLU A 416 6.97 17.68 -9.01
C GLU A 416 7.96 17.90 -7.85
N LEU A 417 7.62 17.34 -6.69
CA LEU A 417 8.41 17.46 -5.47
C LEU A 417 9.44 16.35 -5.38
N MET A 418 8.99 15.11 -5.57
CA MET A 418 9.77 13.88 -5.62
C MET A 418 9.09 12.92 -6.60
N PRO A 419 9.76 11.86 -7.09
CA PRO A 419 9.18 10.96 -8.09
C PRO A 419 7.74 10.55 -7.77
N GLY A 420 6.81 10.90 -8.66
CA GLY A 420 5.40 10.56 -8.53
C GLY A 420 4.58 11.50 -7.64
N ILE A 421 5.17 12.23 -6.70
CA ILE A 421 4.46 13.15 -5.77
C ILE A 421 4.66 14.61 -6.18
N HIS A 422 3.56 15.29 -6.36
CA HIS A 422 3.50 16.66 -6.87
C HIS A 422 2.73 17.57 -5.91
N ILE A 423 2.96 18.87 -6.00
CA ILE A 423 2.16 19.92 -5.35
C ILE A 423 1.38 20.66 -6.44
N ARG A 424 0.06 20.78 -6.29
CA ARG A 424 -0.77 21.65 -7.14
C ARG A 424 -1.36 22.79 -6.34
N THR A 425 -1.35 24.00 -6.91
CA THR A 425 -1.94 25.20 -6.32
C THR A 425 -3.11 25.72 -7.16
N ALA A 426 -4.10 26.30 -6.47
CA ALA A 426 -5.25 26.94 -7.10
C ALA A 426 -4.86 28.18 -7.91
N ASP A 427 -5.60 28.47 -8.98
CA ASP A 427 -5.62 29.77 -9.64
C ASP A 427 -6.49 30.76 -8.85
N ASN A 428 -6.07 31.10 -7.64
CA ASN A 428 -6.83 31.98 -6.73
C ASN A 428 -5.93 32.95 -5.93
N GLU A 429 -6.49 34.09 -5.54
CA GLU A 429 -5.83 35.06 -4.64
C GLU A 429 -5.56 34.47 -3.25
N THR A 430 -6.48 33.66 -2.75
CA THR A 430 -6.31 32.89 -1.52
C THR A 430 -5.56 31.60 -1.82
N LEU A 431 -4.50 31.32 -1.07
CA LEU A 431 -3.74 30.08 -1.22
C LEU A 431 -4.64 28.88 -0.92
N ARG A 432 -4.67 27.95 -1.87
CA ARG A 432 -5.13 26.57 -1.70
C ARG A 432 -4.22 25.66 -2.49
N TYR A 433 -3.84 24.55 -1.90
CA TYR A 433 -2.97 23.57 -2.54
C TYR A 433 -3.20 22.18 -1.97
N TYR A 434 -2.77 21.16 -2.70
CA TYR A 434 -2.71 19.80 -2.21
C TYR A 434 -1.47 19.12 -2.78
N ILE A 435 -1.04 18.04 -2.12
CA ILE A 435 -0.16 17.06 -2.74
C ILE A 435 -0.96 16.02 -3.51
N TYR A 436 -0.42 15.50 -4.59
CA TYR A 436 -1.05 14.43 -5.35
C TYR A 436 -0.03 13.44 -5.89
N ARG A 437 -0.48 12.22 -6.14
CA ARG A 437 0.30 11.15 -6.78
C ARG A 437 -0.32 10.73 -8.10
N MET A 438 0.51 10.53 -9.11
CA MET A 438 0.10 9.99 -10.41
C MET A 438 0.22 8.46 -10.42
N VAL A 439 -0.87 7.77 -10.75
CA VAL A 439 -0.90 6.29 -10.86
C VAL A 439 -1.38 5.89 -12.26
N THR A 440 -0.74 4.87 -12.84
CA THR A 440 -1.08 4.36 -14.18
C THR A 440 -1.79 3.02 -14.07
N ILE A 441 -2.98 2.94 -14.66
CA ILE A 441 -3.70 1.67 -14.89
C ILE A 441 -3.36 1.19 -16.30
N GLY A 442 -2.82 -0.02 -16.41
CA GLY A 442 -2.41 -0.60 -17.70
C GLY A 442 -3.56 -1.24 -18.46
N GLN A 443 -3.34 -1.47 -19.76
CA GLN A 443 -4.25 -2.29 -20.57
C GLN A 443 -4.10 -3.76 -20.16
N ASN A 444 -5.22 -4.44 -19.94
CA ASN A 444 -5.24 -5.86 -19.62
C ASN A 444 -4.71 -6.66 -20.83
N SER A 445 -3.44 -7.09 -20.80
CA SER A 445 -2.87 -7.98 -21.82
C SER A 445 -3.28 -9.41 -21.50
N SER A 446 -4.43 -9.82 -22.03
CA SER A 446 -4.94 -11.20 -21.96
C SER A 446 -4.06 -12.19 -22.72
#